data_AF-A0A2M7Y6S5-F1
#
_entry.id   AF-A0A2M7Y6S5-F1
#
_cell.length_a   1.000
_cell.length_b   1.000
_cell.length_c   1.000
_cell.angle_alpha   90.00
_cell.angle_beta   90.00
_cell.angle_gamma   90.00
#
_symmetry.space_group_name_H-M   'P 1'
#
loop_
_entity.id
_entity.type
_entity.pdbx_description
1 polymer ?
#
loop_
_entity_poly.entity_id
_entity_poly.type
_entity_poly.pdbx_seq_one_letter_code
_entity_poly.pdbx_strand_id
1 'polypeptide(L)'
;MEAGSVSVKDFGAKGDGATNDRAAVVSALRASKSIVFPEGDYYLGELGRSIPSTAISLRGGRIRIRSQGRVRLIVNTIEKAVTTVFGVSSVSDLFVGDFEIVDHGGDARQKWRGAVGFMIVGQTGPSSGISFGRVTARNLVAGILVKGRTANRVSGIRVDRLVCEDCYYGVNCQENGDDMVIGSIETTNCNRSYFVYGVTGHRVSVRSMNGAQASADCLIKRYEFDTSDIVLRYFARGTRIKAPHGLVVFEQQPGPGTGAGVIRDVSVDLDVDAEASTGYPVLFRSYTHDGKPDVNQTRNVWDRIRVSGFARTAAQAVMHAEMLPAKRGRLTVRGGLLTDRSVSDAFEVDAVDG
;
A
#
# COMPACT_ATOMS: atom_id res chain seq x y z
N MET A 1 -30.58 -9.51 -10.11
CA MET A 1 -29.28 -10.07 -10.52
C MET A 1 -29.03 -9.65 -11.96
N GLU A 2 -27.83 -9.21 -12.33
CA GLU A 2 -27.49 -9.00 -13.75
C GLU A 2 -27.57 -10.35 -14.50
N ALA A 3 -27.94 -10.31 -15.77
CA ALA A 3 -27.92 -11.50 -16.61
C ALA A 3 -26.51 -12.14 -16.59
N GLY A 4 -26.42 -13.43 -16.26
CA GLY A 4 -25.16 -14.19 -16.23
C GLY A 4 -24.37 -14.18 -14.91
N SER A 5 -24.87 -13.53 -13.84
CA SER A 5 -24.27 -13.68 -12.51
C SER A 5 -24.79 -14.92 -11.78
N VAL A 6 -23.92 -15.64 -11.06
CA VAL A 6 -24.30 -16.79 -10.21
C VAL A 6 -23.98 -16.53 -8.73
N SER A 7 -24.77 -17.09 -7.81
CA SER A 7 -24.50 -16.97 -6.38
C SER A 7 -23.53 -18.05 -5.93
N VAL A 8 -22.59 -17.73 -5.02
CA VAL A 8 -21.72 -18.75 -4.40
C VAL A 8 -22.52 -19.78 -3.59
N LYS A 9 -23.73 -19.42 -3.12
CA LYS A 9 -24.63 -20.35 -2.39
C LYS A 9 -25.22 -21.41 -3.32
N ASP A 10 -25.36 -21.14 -4.62
CA ASP A 10 -25.81 -22.13 -5.62
C ASP A 10 -24.79 -23.27 -5.79
N PHE A 11 -23.55 -23.05 -5.36
CA PHE A 11 -22.46 -24.02 -5.38
C PHE A 11 -22.16 -24.61 -4.00
N GLY A 12 -23.05 -24.39 -3.02
CA GLY A 12 -22.98 -25.00 -1.69
C GLY A 12 -22.32 -24.17 -0.60
N ALA A 13 -21.91 -22.92 -0.87
CA ALA A 13 -21.36 -22.05 0.16
C ALA A 13 -22.41 -21.78 1.25
N LYS A 14 -22.01 -21.87 2.52
CA LYS A 14 -22.88 -21.66 3.67
C LYS A 14 -22.86 -20.21 4.13
N GLY A 15 -21.69 -19.59 4.20
CA GLY A 15 -21.56 -18.24 4.75
C GLY A 15 -21.85 -18.19 6.25
N ASP A 16 -21.53 -19.26 6.98
CA ASP A 16 -21.79 -19.46 8.42
C ASP A 16 -20.56 -19.21 9.32
N GLY A 17 -19.41 -18.87 8.72
CA GLY A 17 -18.14 -18.60 9.39
C GLY A 17 -17.37 -19.85 9.82
N ALA A 18 -17.90 -21.06 9.59
CA ALA A 18 -17.34 -22.31 10.08
C ALA A 18 -17.11 -23.33 8.95
N THR A 19 -18.08 -23.48 8.05
CA THR A 19 -17.97 -24.36 6.89
C THR A 19 -16.95 -23.79 5.91
N ASN A 20 -16.02 -24.64 5.43
CA ASN A 20 -15.04 -24.21 4.44
C ASN A 20 -15.71 -24.03 3.07
N ASP A 21 -16.01 -22.77 2.74
CA ASP A 21 -16.72 -22.35 1.53
C ASP A 21 -15.81 -22.22 0.30
N ARG A 22 -14.50 -22.43 0.45
CA ARG A 22 -13.52 -22.22 -0.64
C ARG A 22 -13.88 -22.98 -1.91
N ALA A 23 -14.28 -24.25 -1.78
CA ALA A 23 -14.61 -25.09 -2.94
C ALA A 23 -15.86 -24.60 -3.69
N ALA A 24 -16.87 -24.12 -2.96
CA ALA A 24 -18.08 -23.54 -3.55
C ALA A 24 -17.78 -22.24 -4.30
N VAL A 25 -16.98 -21.35 -3.72
CA VAL A 25 -16.57 -20.09 -4.37
C VAL A 25 -15.76 -20.36 -5.64
N VAL A 26 -14.80 -21.29 -5.58
CA VAL A 26 -14.01 -21.68 -6.77
C VAL A 26 -14.90 -22.29 -7.85
N SER A 27 -15.91 -23.07 -7.48
CA SER A 27 -16.85 -23.67 -8.43
C SER A 27 -17.74 -22.61 -9.09
N ALA A 28 -18.22 -21.63 -8.33
CA ALA A 28 -18.96 -20.49 -8.86
C ALA A 28 -18.12 -19.70 -9.89
N LEU A 29 -16.84 -19.44 -9.60
CA LEU A 29 -15.92 -18.74 -10.50
C LEU A 29 -15.57 -19.52 -11.78
N ARG A 30 -15.63 -20.85 -11.72
CA ARG A 30 -15.48 -21.71 -12.90
C ARG A 30 -16.73 -21.67 -13.78
N ALA A 31 -17.90 -21.58 -13.17
CA ALA A 31 -19.18 -21.50 -13.89
C ALA A 31 -19.44 -20.11 -14.49
N SER A 32 -19.03 -19.03 -13.81
CA SER A 32 -19.16 -17.66 -14.31
C SER A 32 -18.05 -16.75 -13.78
N LYS A 33 -17.64 -15.78 -14.60
CA LYS A 33 -16.75 -14.68 -14.17
C LYS A 33 -17.48 -13.54 -13.47
N SER A 34 -18.80 -13.64 -13.33
CA SER A 34 -19.66 -12.72 -12.60
C SER A 34 -20.31 -13.50 -11.45
N ILE A 35 -19.81 -13.31 -10.23
CA ILE A 35 -20.33 -14.02 -9.04
C ILE A 35 -20.84 -13.06 -7.98
N VAL A 36 -21.78 -13.55 -7.17
CA VAL A 36 -22.39 -12.82 -6.07
C VAL A 36 -22.16 -13.59 -4.77
N PHE A 37 -21.70 -12.87 -3.74
CA PHE A 37 -21.71 -13.27 -2.35
C PHE A 37 -22.92 -12.65 -1.66
N PRO A 38 -23.96 -13.43 -1.33
CA PRO A 38 -24.97 -13.00 -0.37
C PRO A 38 -24.36 -12.68 1.00
N GLU A 39 -25.12 -12.02 1.86
CA GLU A 39 -24.69 -11.74 3.23
C GLU A 39 -24.27 -13.04 3.95
N GLY A 40 -23.17 -12.96 4.68
CA GLY A 40 -22.61 -14.08 5.41
C GLY A 40 -21.12 -13.94 5.72
N ASP A 41 -20.66 -14.87 6.55
CA ASP A 41 -19.26 -15.03 6.93
C ASP A 41 -18.70 -16.27 6.20
N TYR A 42 -17.80 -16.11 5.26
CA TYR A 42 -17.31 -17.20 4.42
C TYR A 42 -15.94 -17.62 4.91
N TYR A 43 -15.87 -18.77 5.60
CA TYR A 43 -14.57 -19.35 5.95
C TYR A 43 -13.96 -19.98 4.72
N LEU A 44 -12.84 -19.44 4.28
CA LEU A 44 -12.11 -19.88 3.12
C LEU A 44 -10.96 -20.81 3.49
N GLY A 45 -10.93 -21.41 4.69
CA GLY A 45 -9.97 -22.45 5.07
C GLY A 45 -8.59 -21.95 5.52
N GLU A 46 -7.71 -22.90 5.82
CA GLU A 46 -6.32 -22.64 6.21
C GLU A 46 -5.43 -22.34 4.99
N LEU A 47 -4.44 -21.46 5.17
CA LEU A 47 -3.43 -21.10 4.16
C LEU A 47 -2.01 -21.26 4.72
N GLY A 48 -1.05 -21.62 3.86
CA GLY A 48 0.34 -21.89 4.26
C GLY A 48 1.26 -22.11 3.06
N ARG A 49 2.51 -22.55 3.28
CA ARG A 49 3.43 -22.98 2.21
C ARG A 49 3.21 -24.44 1.83
N SER A 50 2.86 -25.29 2.80
CA SER A 50 2.60 -26.73 2.57
C SER A 50 1.17 -27.03 2.13
N ILE A 51 0.28 -26.06 2.28
CA ILE A 51 -1.11 -26.08 1.82
C ILE A 51 -1.30 -24.89 0.84
N PRO A 52 -2.46 -24.73 0.18
CA PRO A 52 -2.64 -23.63 -0.75
C PRO A 52 -2.32 -22.27 -0.12
N SER A 53 -1.43 -21.51 -0.77
CA SER A 53 -1.03 -20.17 -0.33
C SER A 53 -1.96 -19.07 -0.83
N THR A 54 -2.88 -19.39 -1.76
CA THR A 54 -3.91 -18.49 -2.29
C THR A 54 -5.27 -19.14 -2.14
N ALA A 55 -6.25 -18.45 -1.54
CA ALA A 55 -7.60 -18.97 -1.39
C ALA A 55 -8.36 -18.96 -2.72
N ILE A 56 -8.42 -17.80 -3.38
CA ILE A 56 -9.20 -17.58 -4.61
C ILE A 56 -8.31 -16.94 -5.69
N SER A 57 -8.29 -17.52 -6.90
CA SER A 57 -7.56 -16.97 -8.05
C SER A 57 -8.50 -16.29 -9.04
N LEU A 58 -8.23 -15.02 -9.34
CA LEU A 58 -8.93 -14.21 -10.32
C LEU A 58 -8.01 -13.97 -11.51
N ARG A 59 -8.27 -14.67 -12.63
CA ARG A 59 -7.40 -14.64 -13.81
C ARG A 59 -8.17 -14.42 -15.09
N GLY A 60 -7.62 -13.57 -15.95
CA GLY A 60 -8.05 -13.40 -17.34
C GLY A 60 -9.35 -12.62 -17.50
N GLY A 61 -9.38 -11.71 -18.47
CA GLY A 61 -10.60 -11.09 -18.97
C GLY A 61 -11.31 -10.19 -17.95
N ARG A 62 -12.64 -10.09 -18.11
CA ARG A 62 -13.52 -9.30 -17.24
C ARG A 62 -14.06 -10.16 -16.10
N ILE A 63 -13.92 -9.69 -14.86
CA ILE A 63 -14.35 -10.39 -13.65
C ILE A 63 -15.16 -9.43 -12.77
N ARG A 64 -16.31 -9.88 -12.28
CA ARG A 64 -17.19 -9.12 -11.38
C ARG A 64 -17.49 -9.94 -10.14
N ILE A 65 -16.96 -9.51 -8.99
CA ILE A 65 -17.22 -10.10 -7.68
C ILE A 65 -18.10 -9.13 -6.90
N ARG A 66 -19.35 -9.50 -6.65
CA ARG A 66 -20.30 -8.62 -5.94
C ARG A 66 -20.58 -9.17 -4.56
N SER A 67 -20.74 -8.28 -3.60
CA SER A 67 -21.31 -8.57 -2.28
C SER A 67 -22.72 -8.00 -2.18
N GLN A 68 -23.55 -8.65 -1.37
CA GLN A 68 -24.88 -8.17 -1.00
C GLN A 68 -24.99 -8.17 0.51
N GLY A 69 -25.22 -7.01 1.11
CA GLY A 69 -25.15 -6.87 2.57
C GLY A 69 -23.71 -7.00 3.08
N ARG A 70 -23.56 -7.39 4.35
CA ARG A 70 -22.24 -7.55 4.97
C ARG A 70 -21.63 -8.90 4.59
N VAL A 71 -20.57 -8.88 3.78
CA VAL A 71 -19.81 -10.09 3.45
C VAL A 71 -18.44 -10.06 4.10
N ARG A 72 -18.15 -11.07 4.91
CA ARG A 72 -16.85 -11.24 5.57
C ARG A 72 -16.18 -12.51 5.08
N LEU A 73 -14.93 -12.40 4.68
CA LEU A 73 -14.08 -13.53 4.26
C LEU A 73 -13.09 -13.83 5.36
N ILE A 74 -13.02 -15.09 5.78
CA ILE A 74 -12.17 -15.52 6.90
C ILE A 74 -11.16 -16.54 6.37
N VAL A 75 -9.89 -16.32 6.65
CA VAL A 75 -8.81 -17.30 6.40
C VAL A 75 -8.04 -17.57 7.69
N ASN A 76 -7.26 -18.63 7.70
CA ASN A 76 -6.36 -18.94 8.81
C ASN A 76 -4.94 -19.25 8.29
N THR A 77 -4.01 -18.31 8.37
CA THR A 77 -2.61 -18.56 8.01
C THR A 77 -1.90 -19.38 9.09
N ILE A 78 -1.62 -20.65 8.82
CA ILE A 78 -1.08 -21.58 9.83
C ILE A 78 0.46 -21.65 9.87
N GLU A 79 1.15 -20.99 8.93
CA GLU A 79 2.60 -21.03 8.80
C GLU A 79 3.24 -19.62 8.79
N LYS A 80 4.57 -19.56 8.94
CA LYS A 80 5.37 -18.33 8.75
C LYS A 80 5.47 -17.99 7.26
N ALA A 81 4.36 -17.54 6.68
CA ALA A 81 4.26 -17.23 5.26
C ALA A 81 3.39 -16.01 4.98
N VAL A 82 3.66 -15.38 3.84
CA VAL A 82 2.70 -14.47 3.20
C VAL A 82 1.78 -15.32 2.34
N THR A 83 0.49 -15.33 2.67
CA THR A 83 -0.57 -16.01 1.91
C THR A 83 -1.44 -14.96 1.22
N THR A 84 -2.48 -15.38 0.51
CA THR A 84 -3.33 -14.47 -0.29
C THR A 84 -4.77 -14.92 -0.24
N VAL A 85 -5.70 -13.99 -0.03
CA VAL A 85 -7.14 -14.26 -0.16
C VAL A 85 -7.51 -14.24 -1.64
N PHE A 86 -7.31 -13.11 -2.33
CA PHE A 86 -7.51 -13.00 -3.78
C PHE A 86 -6.18 -12.77 -4.52
N GLY A 87 -5.76 -13.77 -5.30
CA GLY A 87 -4.65 -13.65 -6.24
C GLY A 87 -5.17 -13.18 -7.59
N VAL A 88 -4.77 -12.01 -8.05
CA VAL A 88 -5.26 -11.37 -9.28
C VAL A 88 -4.15 -11.30 -10.32
N SER A 89 -4.45 -11.73 -11.54
CA SER A 89 -3.53 -11.52 -12.66
C SER A 89 -4.19 -11.53 -14.04
N SER A 90 -3.57 -10.82 -14.98
CA SER A 90 -3.98 -10.77 -16.39
C SER A 90 -5.45 -10.39 -16.62
N VAL A 91 -6.01 -9.53 -15.76
CA VAL A 91 -7.42 -9.06 -15.87
C VAL A 91 -7.51 -7.79 -16.71
N SER A 92 -8.52 -7.68 -17.57
CA SER A 92 -8.77 -6.48 -18.37
C SER A 92 -9.81 -5.54 -17.76
N ASP A 93 -10.61 -6.04 -16.80
CA ASP A 93 -11.61 -5.28 -16.06
C ASP A 93 -12.01 -6.10 -14.82
N LEU A 94 -11.67 -5.62 -13.62
CA LEU A 94 -12.04 -6.27 -12.36
C LEU A 94 -12.91 -5.32 -11.54
N PHE A 95 -14.07 -5.81 -11.14
CA PHE A 95 -14.88 -5.17 -10.09
C PHE A 95 -14.95 -6.09 -8.88
N VAL A 96 -14.73 -5.53 -7.70
CA VAL A 96 -14.96 -6.17 -6.42
C VAL A 96 -15.83 -5.26 -5.56
N GLY A 97 -16.93 -5.78 -5.05
CA GLY A 97 -17.82 -5.06 -4.14
C GLY A 97 -17.21 -4.86 -2.75
N ASP A 98 -18.07 -4.60 -1.78
CA ASP A 98 -17.66 -4.36 -0.39
C ASP A 98 -17.34 -5.67 0.33
N PHE A 99 -16.18 -5.77 0.97
CA PHE A 99 -15.79 -6.97 1.73
C PHE A 99 -15.06 -6.60 3.02
N GLU A 100 -15.34 -7.38 4.07
CA GLU A 100 -14.43 -7.55 5.20
C GLU A 100 -13.55 -8.79 4.98
N ILE A 101 -12.27 -8.71 5.33
CA ILE A 101 -11.30 -9.79 5.21
C ILE A 101 -10.56 -9.91 6.53
N VAL A 102 -10.59 -11.10 7.14
CA VAL A 102 -9.95 -11.42 8.41
C VAL A 102 -9.03 -12.61 8.24
N ASP A 103 -7.81 -12.52 8.78
CA ASP A 103 -6.92 -13.67 8.93
C ASP A 103 -6.72 -13.99 10.41
N HIS A 104 -7.20 -15.15 10.86
CA HIS A 104 -7.02 -15.59 12.24
C HIS A 104 -5.59 -16.01 12.59
N GLY A 105 -4.77 -16.31 11.58
CA GLY A 105 -3.39 -16.76 11.75
C GLY A 105 -2.33 -15.68 11.46
N GLY A 106 -2.76 -14.48 11.06
CA GLY A 106 -1.88 -13.35 10.77
C GLY A 106 -1.19 -12.79 12.02
N ASP A 107 -0.05 -12.14 11.81
CA ASP A 107 0.65 -11.36 12.84
C ASP A 107 1.10 -10.03 12.24
N ALA A 108 0.33 -8.97 12.52
CA ALA A 108 0.55 -7.61 12.06
C ALA A 108 1.96 -7.05 12.33
N ARG A 109 2.70 -7.63 13.29
CA ARG A 109 4.07 -7.21 13.64
C ARG A 109 5.13 -7.78 12.69
N GLN A 110 4.75 -8.75 11.86
CA GLN A 110 5.66 -9.47 10.97
C GLN A 110 5.22 -9.30 9.52
N LYS A 111 6.07 -8.70 8.67
CA LYS A 111 5.77 -8.55 7.22
C LYS A 111 5.71 -9.87 6.44
N TRP A 112 5.89 -11.00 7.10
CA TRP A 112 6.03 -12.34 6.50
C TRP A 112 5.11 -13.39 7.14
N ARG A 113 4.12 -12.99 7.95
CA ARG A 113 3.14 -13.91 8.56
C ARG A 113 1.72 -13.36 8.45
N GLY A 114 0.95 -13.90 7.52
CA GLY A 114 -0.46 -13.59 7.32
C GLY A 114 -0.84 -13.40 5.85
N ALA A 115 -2.13 -13.21 5.62
CA ALA A 115 -2.68 -13.05 4.29
C ALA A 115 -2.53 -11.62 3.76
N VAL A 116 -2.44 -11.53 2.44
CA VAL A 116 -2.76 -10.31 1.68
C VAL A 116 -4.22 -10.42 1.21
N GLY A 117 -5.00 -9.35 1.37
CA GLY A 117 -6.39 -9.31 0.90
C GLY A 117 -6.46 -9.48 -0.61
N PHE A 118 -5.83 -8.56 -1.34
CA PHE A 118 -5.69 -8.61 -2.80
C PHE A 118 -4.22 -8.54 -3.21
N MET A 119 -3.68 -9.65 -3.70
CA MET A 119 -2.35 -9.69 -4.32
C MET A 119 -2.48 -9.62 -5.84
N ILE A 120 -2.10 -8.49 -6.43
CA ILE A 120 -2.19 -8.25 -7.87
C ILE A 120 -0.80 -8.37 -8.50
N VAL A 121 -0.66 -9.27 -9.47
CA VAL A 121 0.64 -9.75 -9.96
C VAL A 121 0.82 -9.40 -11.44
N GLY A 122 1.70 -8.44 -11.71
CA GLY A 122 2.08 -8.03 -13.07
C GLY A 122 3.03 -9.00 -13.77
N GLN A 123 3.71 -9.89 -13.03
CA GLN A 123 4.68 -10.84 -13.61
C GLN A 123 4.07 -11.74 -14.70
N THR A 124 2.78 -12.10 -14.57
CA THR A 124 2.12 -13.08 -15.47
C THR A 124 1.31 -12.45 -16.59
N GLY A 125 1.30 -11.11 -16.68
CA GLY A 125 0.57 -10.34 -17.68
C GLY A 125 0.08 -9.00 -17.12
N PRO A 126 -0.20 -8.01 -17.98
CA PRO A 126 -0.71 -6.71 -17.52
C PRO A 126 -2.09 -6.88 -16.89
N SER A 127 -2.46 -5.96 -16.00
CA SER A 127 -3.83 -5.88 -15.50
C SER A 127 -4.31 -4.44 -15.47
N SER A 128 -5.57 -4.21 -15.82
CA SER A 128 -6.13 -2.86 -15.89
C SER A 128 -7.61 -2.84 -15.56
N GLY A 129 -8.15 -1.63 -15.36
CA GLY A 129 -9.59 -1.44 -15.09
C GLY A 129 -10.01 -2.10 -13.79
N ILE A 130 -9.24 -1.90 -12.72
CA ILE A 130 -9.48 -2.58 -11.44
C ILE A 130 -10.23 -1.62 -10.51
N SER A 131 -11.35 -2.07 -9.95
CA SER A 131 -12.20 -1.29 -9.07
C SER A 131 -12.62 -2.10 -7.84
N PHE A 132 -12.54 -1.46 -6.69
CA PHE A 132 -12.95 -1.99 -5.40
C PHE A 132 -13.95 -1.02 -4.77
N GLY A 133 -15.00 -1.55 -4.16
CA GLY A 133 -15.82 -0.84 -3.19
C GLY A 133 -15.05 -0.63 -1.88
N ARG A 134 -15.73 -0.78 -0.75
CA ARG A 134 -15.09 -0.77 0.56
C ARG A 134 -14.38 -2.09 0.86
N VAL A 135 -13.11 -2.03 1.19
CA VAL A 135 -12.34 -3.19 1.69
C VAL A 135 -11.95 -2.92 3.14
N THR A 136 -12.36 -3.79 4.06
CA THR A 136 -11.92 -3.78 5.46
C THR A 136 -11.01 -4.98 5.70
N ALA A 137 -9.73 -4.77 5.99
CA ALA A 137 -8.73 -5.81 6.26
C ALA A 137 -8.35 -5.82 7.74
N ARG A 138 -8.37 -6.99 8.38
CA ARG A 138 -8.06 -7.17 9.81
C ARG A 138 -7.03 -8.27 10.05
N ASN A 139 -5.94 -7.95 10.75
CA ASN A 139 -4.86 -8.90 11.05
C ASN A 139 -4.16 -9.48 9.79
N LEU A 140 -4.03 -8.65 8.75
CA LEU A 140 -3.43 -9.03 7.46
C LEU A 140 -1.98 -8.53 7.32
N VAL A 141 -1.21 -9.15 6.43
CA VAL A 141 0.06 -8.57 5.97
C VAL A 141 -0.20 -7.32 5.14
N ALA A 142 -1.18 -7.32 4.25
CA ALA A 142 -1.57 -6.13 3.49
C ALA A 142 -3.06 -6.18 3.11
N GLY A 143 -3.72 -5.02 3.08
CA GLY A 143 -5.04 -4.91 2.45
C GLY A 143 -4.93 -5.15 0.93
N ILE A 144 -4.07 -4.36 0.28
CA ILE A 144 -3.77 -4.48 -1.15
C ILE A 144 -2.27 -4.51 -1.35
N LEU A 145 -1.78 -5.51 -2.10
CA LEU A 145 -0.39 -5.61 -2.53
C LEU A 145 -0.32 -5.77 -4.04
N VAL A 146 0.42 -4.90 -4.71
CA VAL A 146 0.70 -5.00 -6.15
C VAL A 146 2.17 -5.29 -6.34
N LYS A 147 2.53 -6.25 -7.21
CA LYS A 147 3.94 -6.59 -7.46
C LYS A 147 4.20 -6.95 -8.91
N GLY A 148 5.42 -6.67 -9.39
CA GLY A 148 5.78 -6.93 -10.78
C GLY A 148 7.04 -6.21 -11.26
N ARG A 149 8.18 -6.90 -11.35
CA ARG A 149 9.43 -6.35 -11.94
C ARG A 149 9.53 -6.66 -13.43
N THR A 150 8.51 -6.30 -14.20
CA THR A 150 8.41 -6.61 -15.63
C THR A 150 7.82 -5.43 -16.41
N ALA A 151 7.91 -5.49 -17.74
CA ALA A 151 7.26 -4.52 -18.62
C ALA A 151 5.71 -4.58 -18.53
N ASN A 152 5.16 -5.68 -18.02
CA ASN A 152 3.72 -5.81 -17.79
C ASN A 152 3.32 -4.97 -16.59
N ARG A 153 2.57 -3.90 -16.84
CA ARG A 153 2.07 -3.00 -15.79
C ARG A 153 0.67 -3.41 -15.34
N VAL A 154 0.48 -3.44 -14.04
CA VAL A 154 -0.82 -3.32 -13.38
C VAL A 154 -1.11 -1.84 -13.26
N SER A 155 -2.25 -1.39 -13.77
CA SER A 155 -2.59 0.04 -13.82
C SER A 155 -4.08 0.30 -13.63
N GLY A 156 -4.46 1.55 -13.37
CA GLY A 156 -5.85 1.99 -13.34
C GLY A 156 -6.65 1.36 -12.20
N ILE A 157 -6.08 1.39 -10.99
CA ILE A 157 -6.67 0.82 -9.78
C ILE A 157 -7.49 1.89 -9.06
N ARG A 158 -8.77 1.63 -8.81
CA ARG A 158 -9.67 2.50 -8.05
C ARG A 158 -10.19 1.78 -6.83
N VAL A 159 -10.07 2.41 -5.66
CA VAL A 159 -10.62 1.90 -4.40
C VAL A 159 -11.46 3.00 -3.78
N ASP A 160 -12.72 2.71 -3.45
CA ASP A 160 -13.58 3.68 -2.76
C ASP A 160 -13.02 3.98 -1.36
N ARG A 161 -12.92 2.94 -0.53
CA ARG A 161 -12.38 3.04 0.83
C ARG A 161 -11.65 1.77 1.25
N LEU A 162 -10.43 1.94 1.74
CA LEU A 162 -9.64 0.87 2.34
C LEU A 162 -9.51 1.13 3.84
N VAL A 163 -9.99 0.21 4.66
CA VAL A 163 -9.82 0.22 6.12
C VAL A 163 -8.89 -0.92 6.49
N CYS A 164 -7.81 -0.64 7.21
CA CYS A 164 -6.86 -1.65 7.67
C CYS A 164 -6.66 -1.53 9.18
N GLU A 165 -6.93 -2.60 9.90
CA GLU A 165 -6.79 -2.67 11.35
C GLU A 165 -5.86 -3.83 11.71
N ASP A 166 -4.84 -3.55 12.50
CA ASP A 166 -3.81 -4.52 12.85
C ASP A 166 -3.19 -5.14 11.59
N CYS A 167 -2.76 -4.32 10.63
CA CYS A 167 -2.10 -4.80 9.42
C CYS A 167 -0.61 -4.44 9.40
N TYR A 168 0.22 -5.24 8.71
CA TYR A 168 1.58 -4.76 8.45
C TYR A 168 1.57 -3.61 7.44
N TYR A 169 0.86 -3.77 6.32
CA TYR A 169 0.68 -2.75 5.29
C TYR A 169 -0.80 -2.40 5.11
N GLY A 170 -1.12 -1.14 4.84
CA GLY A 170 -2.38 -0.79 4.17
C GLY A 170 -2.29 -1.14 2.69
N VAL A 171 -1.53 -0.33 1.96
CA VAL A 171 -1.17 -0.56 0.55
C VAL A 171 0.33 -0.81 0.41
N ASN A 172 0.70 -1.79 -0.41
CA ASN A 172 2.08 -2.07 -0.77
C ASN A 172 2.25 -2.28 -2.29
N CYS A 173 2.89 -1.35 -2.98
CA CYS A 173 3.13 -1.45 -4.42
C CYS A 173 4.63 -1.63 -4.70
N GLN A 174 4.96 -2.74 -5.38
CA GLN A 174 6.32 -3.25 -5.51
C GLN A 174 6.75 -3.32 -6.98
N GLU A 175 7.39 -2.24 -7.43
CA GLU A 175 7.83 -2.03 -8.82
C GLU A 175 6.66 -2.07 -9.81
N ASN A 176 5.42 -1.90 -9.36
CA ASN A 176 4.21 -2.09 -10.17
C ASN A 176 2.96 -1.50 -9.47
N GLY A 177 1.90 -1.23 -10.23
CA GLY A 177 0.63 -0.72 -9.70
C GLY A 177 0.36 0.75 -10.00
N ASP A 178 0.50 1.18 -11.25
CA ASP A 178 0.36 2.57 -11.66
C ASP A 178 -1.08 3.09 -11.63
N ASP A 179 -1.24 4.41 -11.68
CA ASP A 179 -2.54 5.10 -11.79
C ASP A 179 -3.53 4.69 -10.69
N MET A 180 -3.04 4.55 -9.45
CA MET A 180 -3.84 4.14 -8.30
C MET A 180 -4.54 5.35 -7.66
N VAL A 181 -5.87 5.30 -7.61
CA VAL A 181 -6.71 6.30 -6.94
C VAL A 181 -7.46 5.63 -5.80
N ILE A 182 -7.24 6.12 -4.57
CA ILE A 182 -7.95 5.61 -3.39
C ILE A 182 -8.62 6.77 -2.68
N GLY A 183 -9.94 6.68 -2.50
CA GLY A 183 -10.73 7.72 -1.83
C GLY A 183 -10.27 7.97 -0.39
N SER A 184 -10.08 6.90 0.39
CA SER A 184 -9.50 6.96 1.73
C SER A 184 -8.80 5.64 2.10
N ILE A 185 -7.57 5.73 2.60
CA ILE A 185 -6.84 4.67 3.29
C ILE A 185 -6.88 5.00 4.79
N GLU A 186 -7.61 4.21 5.56
CA GLU A 186 -7.78 4.40 7.00
C GLU A 186 -7.10 3.28 7.72
N THR A 187 -6.09 3.61 8.52
CA THR A 187 -5.30 2.60 9.21
C THR A 187 -5.36 2.80 10.71
N THR A 188 -5.50 1.68 11.44
CA THR A 188 -5.32 1.64 12.89
C THR A 188 -4.32 0.56 13.24
N ASN A 189 -3.32 0.90 14.06
CA ASN A 189 -2.26 -0.03 14.48
C ASN A 189 -1.56 -0.73 13.30
N CYS A 190 -1.35 0.00 12.20
CA CYS A 190 -0.63 -0.51 11.03
C CYS A 190 0.85 -0.12 11.07
N ASN A 191 1.75 -1.01 10.59
CA ASN A 191 3.18 -0.68 10.53
C ASN A 191 3.46 0.37 9.44
N ARG A 192 2.89 0.19 8.25
CA ARG A 192 2.93 1.19 7.19
C ARG A 192 1.58 1.32 6.52
N SER A 193 1.00 2.50 6.55
CA SER A 193 -0.27 2.75 5.85
C SER A 193 -0.10 2.67 4.33
N TYR A 194 1.05 3.14 3.82
CA TYR A 194 1.30 3.24 2.39
C TYR A 194 2.79 3.03 2.09
N PHE A 195 3.15 1.97 1.36
CA PHE A 195 4.52 1.73 0.93
C PHE A 195 4.58 1.45 -0.56
N VAL A 196 5.20 2.33 -1.33
CA VAL A 196 5.23 2.21 -2.79
C VAL A 196 6.61 2.48 -3.35
N TYR A 197 6.95 1.78 -4.44
CA TYR A 197 8.17 2.00 -5.19
C TYR A 197 8.05 1.51 -6.63
N GLY A 198 8.67 2.23 -7.56
CA GLY A 198 8.62 1.93 -8.99
C GLY A 198 7.23 2.08 -9.58
N VAL A 199 6.54 3.15 -9.18
CA VAL A 199 5.14 3.44 -9.55
C VAL A 199 4.96 4.87 -10.03
N THR A 200 3.89 5.09 -10.79
CA THR A 200 3.45 6.44 -11.18
C THR A 200 1.94 6.67 -11.01
N GLY A 201 1.51 7.93 -10.97
CA GLY A 201 0.09 8.31 -11.15
C GLY A 201 -0.80 8.10 -9.92
N HIS A 202 -0.25 8.11 -8.71
CA HIS A 202 -1.06 7.84 -7.51
C HIS A 202 -1.76 9.09 -6.98
N ARG A 203 -3.02 8.93 -6.55
CA ARG A 203 -3.82 9.94 -5.85
C ARG A 203 -4.45 9.28 -4.63
N VAL A 204 -3.91 9.54 -3.44
CA VAL A 204 -4.31 8.84 -2.22
C VAL A 204 -4.50 9.80 -1.05
N SER A 205 -5.48 9.49 -0.21
CA SER A 205 -5.68 10.12 1.10
C SER A 205 -5.47 9.07 2.18
N VAL A 206 -4.57 9.33 3.12
CA VAL A 206 -4.21 8.43 4.22
C VAL A 206 -4.62 9.07 5.55
N ARG A 207 -5.35 8.33 6.37
CA ARG A 207 -5.69 8.65 7.75
C ARG A 207 -5.12 7.55 8.66
N SER A 208 -3.98 7.85 9.27
CA SER A 208 -3.23 6.96 10.15
C SER A 208 -3.53 7.24 11.61
N MET A 209 -4.07 6.24 12.30
CA MET A 209 -4.41 6.30 13.73
C MET A 209 -3.57 5.30 14.51
N ASN A 210 -2.81 5.78 15.49
CA ASN A 210 -2.00 4.92 16.37
C ASN A 210 -1.11 3.95 15.58
N GLY A 211 -0.44 4.43 14.52
CA GLY A 211 0.42 3.61 13.68
C GLY A 211 1.50 2.91 14.50
N ALA A 212 1.77 1.64 14.16
CA ALA A 212 2.78 0.82 14.80
C ALA A 212 4.20 1.26 14.40
N GLN A 213 5.20 0.89 15.19
CA GLN A 213 6.57 1.37 15.02
C GLN A 213 7.26 0.72 13.80
N ALA A 214 7.36 1.45 12.69
CA ALA A 214 8.17 1.12 11.52
C ALA A 214 9.16 2.24 11.17
N SER A 215 9.97 2.04 10.12
CA SER A 215 10.92 3.06 9.63
C SER A 215 10.26 4.26 8.92
N ALA A 216 9.00 4.08 8.53
CA ALA A 216 8.15 5.01 7.79
C ALA A 216 6.69 4.55 7.89
N ASP A 217 5.73 5.45 8.05
CA ASP A 217 4.30 5.11 7.92
C ASP A 217 3.87 5.15 6.44
N CYS A 218 4.20 6.27 5.78
CA CYS A 218 4.14 6.41 4.33
C CYS A 218 5.57 6.38 3.77
N LEU A 219 5.92 5.36 2.98
CA LEU A 219 7.22 5.22 2.34
C LEU A 219 7.09 5.30 0.82
N ILE A 220 7.60 6.38 0.25
CA ILE A 220 7.71 6.60 -1.19
C ILE A 220 9.16 6.33 -1.55
N LYS A 221 9.39 5.23 -2.26
CA LYS A 221 10.75 4.70 -2.45
C LYS A 221 11.09 4.46 -3.91
N ARG A 222 12.39 4.39 -4.20
CA ARG A 222 12.95 3.97 -5.49
C ARG A 222 13.93 2.82 -5.24
N TYR A 223 13.67 1.63 -5.79
CA TYR A 223 14.63 0.53 -5.88
C TYR A 223 15.13 0.36 -7.32
N GLU A 224 14.27 -0.01 -8.27
CA GLU A 224 14.64 -0.18 -9.68
C GLU A 224 14.02 0.84 -10.60
N PHE A 225 12.69 0.84 -10.70
CA PHE A 225 12.00 1.84 -11.49
C PHE A 225 11.89 3.13 -10.68
N ASP A 226 11.90 4.24 -11.40
CA ASP A 226 11.66 5.54 -10.82
C ASP A 226 10.22 5.63 -10.30
N THR A 227 10.03 6.48 -9.29
CA THR A 227 8.73 6.72 -8.66
C THR A 227 8.31 8.15 -8.93
N SER A 228 7.11 8.35 -9.49
CA SER A 228 6.69 9.70 -9.89
C SER A 228 5.20 9.97 -9.77
N ASP A 229 4.82 11.24 -9.91
CA ASP A 229 3.43 11.67 -10.06
C ASP A 229 2.51 11.14 -8.94
N ILE A 230 2.84 11.49 -7.70
CA ILE A 230 2.08 11.07 -6.51
C ILE A 230 1.48 12.30 -5.84
N VAL A 231 0.18 12.26 -5.55
CA VAL A 231 -0.47 13.19 -4.64
C VAL A 231 -0.92 12.42 -3.40
N LEU A 232 -0.35 12.78 -2.27
CA LEU A 232 -0.62 12.21 -0.96
C LEU A 232 -1.21 13.29 -0.04
N ARG A 233 -2.44 13.08 0.43
CA ARG A 233 -2.97 13.79 1.59
C ARG A 233 -2.77 12.91 2.80
N TYR A 234 -2.06 13.39 3.81
CA TYR A 234 -1.63 12.58 4.94
C TYR A 234 -2.08 13.18 6.27
N PHE A 235 -2.98 12.46 6.94
CA PHE A 235 -3.43 12.75 8.29
C PHE A 235 -2.88 11.71 9.25
N ALA A 236 -2.29 12.15 10.36
CA ALA A 236 -1.80 11.25 11.40
C ALA A 236 -2.11 11.74 12.82
N ARG A 237 -2.62 10.84 13.67
CA ARG A 237 -2.83 11.08 15.11
C ARG A 237 -2.44 9.85 15.91
N GLY A 238 -1.73 10.05 17.01
CA GLY A 238 -1.30 8.96 17.90
C GLY A 238 -0.21 8.03 17.32
N THR A 239 0.11 8.15 16.02
CA THR A 239 1.24 7.48 15.37
C THR A 239 2.54 8.02 15.93
N ARG A 240 3.29 7.16 16.62
CA ARG A 240 4.56 7.53 17.27
C ARG A 240 5.74 6.99 16.47
N ILE A 241 6.58 7.89 15.99
CA ILE A 241 7.79 7.54 15.28
C ILE A 241 9.01 8.00 16.08
N LYS A 242 10.00 7.11 16.19
CA LYS A 242 11.26 7.37 16.89
C LYS A 242 12.35 7.73 15.90
N ALA A 243 13.22 8.66 16.24
CA ALA A 243 14.45 8.89 15.48
C ALA A 243 15.22 7.56 15.27
N PRO A 244 15.81 7.32 14.09
CA PRO A 244 15.91 8.25 12.95
C PRO A 244 14.69 8.26 12.00
N HIS A 245 13.61 7.52 12.29
CA HIS A 245 12.50 7.28 11.35
C HIS A 245 11.61 8.51 11.09
N GLY A 246 10.76 8.46 10.07
CA GLY A 246 9.85 9.57 9.74
C GLY A 246 8.43 9.13 9.38
N LEU A 247 7.46 10.05 9.34
CA LEU A 247 6.06 9.73 8.98
C LEU A 247 5.93 9.51 7.48
N VAL A 248 6.26 10.54 6.69
CA VAL A 248 6.36 10.46 5.24
C VAL A 248 7.83 10.43 4.86
N VAL A 249 8.29 9.35 4.26
CA VAL A 249 9.69 9.13 3.94
C VAL A 249 9.87 8.96 2.44
N PHE A 250 10.80 9.73 1.89
CA PHE A 250 11.30 9.61 0.53
C PHE A 250 12.64 8.90 0.53
N GLU A 251 12.69 7.67 0.06
CA GLU A 251 13.89 6.84 0.19
C GLU A 251 14.38 6.34 -1.16
N GLN A 252 15.68 6.40 -1.41
CA GLN A 252 16.27 5.86 -2.63
C GLN A 252 17.31 4.81 -2.29
N GLN A 253 17.19 3.65 -2.92
CA GLN A 253 18.15 2.55 -2.83
C GLN A 253 18.29 1.88 -4.21
N PRO A 254 18.84 2.59 -5.21
CA PRO A 254 19.03 2.03 -6.55
C PRO A 254 19.75 0.69 -6.54
N GLY A 255 19.16 -0.31 -7.21
CA GLY A 255 19.81 -1.60 -7.43
C GLY A 255 21.01 -1.50 -8.38
N PRO A 256 21.92 -2.49 -8.38
CA PRO A 256 23.00 -2.56 -9.34
C PRO A 256 22.48 -2.48 -10.79
N GLY A 257 23.13 -1.68 -11.64
CA GLY A 257 22.76 -1.55 -13.07
C GLY A 257 21.52 -0.69 -13.36
N THR A 258 20.84 -0.14 -12.35
CA THR A 258 19.61 0.67 -12.53
C THR A 258 19.86 2.17 -12.68
N GLY A 259 21.13 2.60 -12.67
CA GLY A 259 21.51 4.02 -12.71
C GLY A 259 21.22 4.77 -11.41
N ALA A 260 21.28 6.10 -11.48
CA ALA A 260 20.80 6.96 -10.39
C ALA A 260 19.27 6.90 -10.34
N GLY A 261 18.71 6.89 -9.13
CA GLY A 261 17.26 6.88 -8.98
C GLY A 261 16.66 8.28 -9.09
N VAL A 262 15.41 8.31 -9.55
CA VAL A 262 14.59 9.51 -9.57
C VAL A 262 13.32 9.28 -8.78
N ILE A 263 13.05 10.19 -7.84
CA ILE A 263 11.71 10.41 -7.30
C ILE A 263 11.28 11.81 -7.72
N ARG A 264 10.14 11.96 -8.40
CA ARG A 264 9.74 13.27 -8.91
C ARG A 264 8.24 13.51 -8.98
N ASP A 265 7.84 14.78 -9.07
CA ASP A 265 6.44 15.14 -9.24
C ASP A 265 5.55 14.62 -8.10
N VAL A 266 6.04 14.75 -6.86
CA VAL A 266 5.31 14.29 -5.67
C VAL A 266 4.82 15.50 -4.86
N SER A 267 3.52 15.53 -4.57
CA SER A 267 2.90 16.50 -3.67
C SER A 267 2.41 15.81 -2.42
N VAL A 268 2.83 16.30 -1.25
CA VAL A 268 2.37 15.84 0.06
C VAL A 268 1.70 17.00 0.79
N ASP A 269 0.46 16.78 1.21
CA ASP A 269 -0.27 17.71 2.07
C ASP A 269 -0.46 17.09 3.45
N LEU A 270 0.13 17.73 4.47
CA LEU A 270 0.22 17.21 5.83
C LEU A 270 -0.85 17.79 6.74
N ASP A 271 -1.46 16.94 7.55
CA ASP A 271 -2.15 17.32 8.78
C ASP A 271 -1.75 16.32 9.88
N VAL A 272 -0.63 16.59 10.54
CA VAL A 272 -0.03 15.62 11.48
C VAL A 272 0.11 16.19 12.88
N ASP A 273 -0.20 15.35 13.85
CA ASP A 273 0.13 15.57 15.25
C ASP A 273 1.19 14.55 15.66
N ALA A 274 2.41 15.02 15.75
CA ALA A 274 3.62 14.24 16.00
C ALA A 274 4.36 14.75 17.26
N GLU A 275 3.69 15.44 18.19
CA GLU A 275 4.31 15.96 19.42
C GLU A 275 4.95 14.86 20.28
N ALA A 276 4.37 13.66 20.26
CA ALA A 276 4.90 12.50 20.95
C ALA A 276 5.95 11.70 20.16
N SER A 277 6.31 12.14 18.95
CA SER A 277 7.32 11.50 18.10
C SER A 277 8.67 12.17 18.29
N THR A 278 9.74 11.36 18.28
CA THR A 278 11.13 11.86 18.23
C THR A 278 11.73 11.80 16.83
N GLY A 279 11.02 11.19 15.87
CA GLY A 279 11.36 11.21 14.44
C GLY A 279 10.82 12.45 13.71
N TYR A 280 10.98 12.47 12.39
CA TYR A 280 10.63 13.62 11.56
C TYR A 280 9.29 13.42 10.84
N PRO A 281 8.43 14.45 10.76
CA PRO A 281 7.24 14.39 9.89
C PRO A 281 7.57 14.04 8.43
N VAL A 282 8.61 14.64 7.87
CA VAL A 282 9.11 14.33 6.51
C VAL A 282 10.60 14.04 6.53
N LEU A 283 10.99 12.97 5.84
CA LEU A 283 12.38 12.53 5.82
C LEU A 283 12.82 12.11 4.42
N PHE A 284 14.02 12.52 4.03
CA PHE A 284 14.65 12.11 2.79
C PHE A 284 15.89 11.25 3.09
N ARG A 285 16.09 10.16 2.36
CA ARG A 285 17.21 9.24 2.58
C ARG A 285 17.78 8.66 1.31
N SER A 286 19.11 8.59 1.25
CA SER A 286 19.84 7.84 0.23
C SER A 286 20.53 6.63 0.86
N TYR A 287 20.42 5.47 0.20
CA TYR A 287 21.11 4.24 0.58
C TYR A 287 21.90 3.68 -0.60
N THR A 288 23.01 3.01 -0.29
CA THR A 288 23.68 2.11 -1.23
C THR A 288 22.80 0.91 -1.54
N HIS A 289 23.07 0.17 -2.62
CA HIS A 289 22.24 -1.00 -2.98
C HIS A 289 22.17 -2.05 -1.85
N ASP A 290 23.20 -2.14 -1.00
CA ASP A 290 23.26 -3.03 0.17
C ASP A 290 22.42 -2.56 1.36
N GLY A 291 21.71 -1.44 1.23
CA GLY A 291 20.88 -0.88 2.30
C GLY A 291 21.70 -0.20 3.39
N LYS A 292 22.93 0.23 3.09
CA LYS A 292 23.73 1.07 4.00
C LYS A 292 23.49 2.54 3.68
N PRO A 293 23.46 3.45 4.68
CA PRO A 293 23.35 4.87 4.41
C PRO A 293 24.39 5.31 3.38
N ASP A 294 23.96 6.11 2.42
CA ASP A 294 24.84 6.65 1.39
C ASP A 294 25.67 7.78 2.01
N VAL A 295 26.90 7.44 2.38
CA VAL A 295 27.88 8.37 2.97
C VAL A 295 28.70 9.11 1.93
N ASN A 296 28.37 8.99 0.64
CA ASN A 296 28.96 9.75 -0.46
C ASN A 296 27.95 10.77 -0.99
N GLN A 297 28.44 11.72 -1.79
CA GLN A 297 27.56 12.63 -2.52
C GLN A 297 26.60 11.81 -3.39
N THR A 298 25.32 11.86 -3.07
CA THR A 298 24.33 11.04 -3.77
C THR A 298 24.21 11.47 -5.22
N ARG A 299 24.01 10.48 -6.11
CA ARG A 299 23.67 10.73 -7.52
C ARG A 299 22.15 10.77 -7.75
N ASN A 300 21.38 10.34 -6.75
CA ASN A 300 19.94 10.27 -6.79
C ASN A 300 19.32 11.66 -6.87
N VAL A 301 18.13 11.74 -7.46
CA VAL A 301 17.43 13.00 -7.70
C VAL A 301 16.06 12.94 -7.04
N TRP A 302 15.75 13.95 -6.22
CA TRP A 302 14.38 14.23 -5.79
C TRP A 302 13.97 15.56 -6.41
N ASP A 303 13.06 15.54 -7.37
CA ASP A 303 12.77 16.72 -8.16
C ASP A 303 11.29 17.06 -8.22
N ARG A 304 10.98 18.36 -8.18
CA ARG A 304 9.60 18.87 -8.10
C ARG A 304 8.81 18.18 -6.99
N ILE A 305 9.41 18.09 -5.81
CA ILE A 305 8.73 17.65 -4.59
C ILE A 305 8.06 18.87 -3.96
N ARG A 306 6.76 18.76 -3.65
CA ARG A 306 6.02 19.77 -2.91
C ARG A 306 5.57 19.20 -1.57
N VAL A 307 5.83 19.93 -0.50
CA VAL A 307 5.30 19.62 0.82
C VAL A 307 4.57 20.85 1.37
N SER A 308 3.33 20.67 1.79
CA SER A 308 2.48 21.70 2.39
C SER A 308 1.74 21.18 3.62
N GLY A 309 1.00 22.07 4.27
CA GLY A 309 0.09 21.73 5.36
C GLY A 309 0.69 22.09 6.73
N PHE A 310 0.37 21.28 7.73
CA PHE A 310 0.69 21.54 9.13
C PHE A 310 1.23 20.30 9.84
N ALA A 311 2.22 20.53 10.69
CA ALA A 311 2.80 19.50 11.55
C ALA A 311 3.04 20.06 12.96
N ARG A 312 2.35 19.52 13.96
CA ARG A 312 2.77 19.69 15.36
C ARG A 312 3.83 18.66 15.66
N THR A 313 4.99 19.10 16.12
CA THR A 313 6.08 18.18 16.45
C THR A 313 6.94 18.76 17.56
N ALA A 314 7.50 17.88 18.39
CA ALA A 314 8.55 18.23 19.34
C ALA A 314 9.94 18.30 18.67
N ALA A 315 10.07 17.85 17.42
CA ALA A 315 11.31 17.93 16.67
C ALA A 315 11.67 19.40 16.36
N GLN A 316 12.97 19.70 16.28
CA GLN A 316 13.47 21.03 15.93
C GLN A 316 13.13 21.42 14.48
N ALA A 317 12.85 20.44 13.61
CA ALA A 317 12.45 20.63 12.23
C ALA A 317 11.37 19.62 11.83
N VAL A 318 10.50 20.03 10.90
CA VAL A 318 9.51 19.17 10.26
C VAL A 318 10.17 18.25 9.23
N MET A 319 11.21 18.74 8.56
CA MET A 319 11.89 18.05 7.46
C MET A 319 13.38 17.89 7.72
N HIS A 320 13.88 16.69 7.42
CA HIS A 320 15.30 16.32 7.54
C HIS A 320 15.77 15.52 6.31
N ALA A 321 17.04 15.62 5.96
CA ALA A 321 17.68 14.87 4.88
C ALA A 321 18.92 14.10 5.39
N GLU A 322 18.83 12.77 5.39
CA GLU A 322 19.93 11.87 5.72
C GLU A 322 20.65 11.44 4.42
N MET A 323 21.33 12.41 3.81
CA MET A 323 22.19 12.19 2.64
C MET A 323 23.25 13.28 2.55
N LEU A 324 24.38 13.01 1.90
CA LEU A 324 25.37 14.07 1.68
C LEU A 324 24.92 15.09 0.63
N PRO A 325 25.20 16.39 0.85
CA PRO A 325 24.75 17.50 0.01
C PRO A 325 25.10 17.33 -1.47
N ALA A 326 24.10 17.47 -2.34
CA ALA A 326 24.34 17.47 -3.79
C ALA A 326 23.55 18.54 -4.57
N LYS A 327 22.67 19.32 -3.90
CA LYS A 327 21.68 20.22 -4.53
C LYS A 327 21.01 19.57 -5.75
N ARG A 328 20.50 18.34 -5.56
CA ARG A 328 19.93 17.54 -6.65
C ARG A 328 18.41 17.57 -6.60
N GLY A 329 17.87 18.48 -7.42
CA GLY A 329 16.44 18.67 -7.63
C GLY A 329 15.82 19.71 -6.70
N ARG A 330 14.54 19.96 -6.93
CA ARG A 330 13.80 21.07 -6.34
C ARG A 330 12.78 20.60 -5.30
N LEU A 331 12.79 21.25 -4.14
CA LEU A 331 11.80 21.10 -3.08
C LEU A 331 11.05 22.42 -2.87
N THR A 332 9.73 22.38 -2.97
CA THR A 332 8.86 23.51 -2.61
C THR A 332 8.23 23.24 -1.25
N VAL A 333 8.44 24.15 -0.30
CA VAL A 333 7.86 24.09 1.05
C VAL A 333 6.85 25.22 1.24
N ARG A 334 5.68 24.91 1.80
CA ARG A 334 4.59 25.85 2.08
C ARG A 334 4.01 25.64 3.47
N GLY A 335 3.33 26.65 4.02
CA GLY A 335 2.57 26.55 5.27
C GLY A 335 3.40 26.71 6.55
N GLY A 336 4.55 27.39 6.47
CA GLY A 336 5.42 27.64 7.62
C GLY A 336 6.12 26.39 8.18
N LEU A 337 6.21 25.30 7.40
CA LEU A 337 6.88 24.07 7.81
C LEU A 337 8.40 24.31 7.91
N LEU A 338 8.96 24.10 9.10
CA LEU A 338 10.38 24.33 9.37
C LEU A 338 11.26 23.23 8.76
N THR A 339 12.31 23.64 8.06
CA THR A 339 13.37 22.75 7.54
C THR A 339 14.65 22.97 8.32
N ASP A 340 15.45 21.93 8.52
CA ASP A 340 16.82 22.10 9.01
C ASP A 340 17.83 22.35 7.87
N ARG A 341 19.09 22.59 8.24
CA ARG A 341 20.19 22.85 7.30
C ARG A 341 20.45 21.69 6.32
N SER A 342 20.19 20.44 6.74
CA SER A 342 20.44 19.28 5.87
C SER A 342 19.57 19.31 4.61
N VAL A 343 18.35 19.86 4.72
CA VAL A 343 17.42 20.02 3.61
C VAL A 343 17.94 21.07 2.62
N SER A 344 18.38 22.25 3.10
CA SER A 344 18.91 23.30 2.23
C SER A 344 20.25 22.94 1.57
N ASP A 345 21.01 22.03 2.18
CA ASP A 345 22.24 21.51 1.59
C ASP A 345 21.94 20.42 0.52
N ALA A 346 20.84 19.68 0.68
CA ALA A 346 20.42 18.62 -0.24
C ALA A 346 19.67 19.13 -1.48
N PHE A 347 18.88 20.21 -1.37
CA PHE A 347 17.93 20.65 -2.39
C PHE A 347 18.07 22.13 -2.79
N GLU A 348 17.59 22.45 -3.99
CA GLU A 348 17.12 23.80 -4.28
C GLU A 348 15.75 23.99 -3.60
N VAL A 349 15.71 24.80 -2.55
CA VAL A 349 14.49 25.01 -1.75
C VAL A 349 13.80 26.31 -2.17
N ASP A 350 12.62 26.16 -2.76
CA ASP A 350 11.69 27.26 -3.00
C ASP A 350 10.73 27.35 -1.79
N ALA A 351 11.12 28.13 -0.77
CA ALA A 351 10.21 28.48 0.32
C ALA A 351 9.22 29.54 -0.19
N VAL A 352 7.93 29.22 -0.16
CA VAL A 352 6.88 30.21 -0.46
C VAL A 352 6.25 30.57 0.87
N ASP A 353 6.75 31.65 1.47
CA ASP A 353 6.13 32.28 2.63
C ASP A 353 4.69 32.67 2.25
N GLY A 354 3.74 32.26 3.09
CA GLY A 354 2.33 32.61 3.01
C GLY A 354 1.95 33.49 4.17
#